data_AF-A0A4P6U7N2-F1
#
_entry.id   AF-A0A4P6U7N2-F1
#
_cell.length_a   1.000
_cell.length_b   1.000
_cell.length_c   1.000
_cell.angle_alpha   90.00
_cell.angle_beta   90.00
_cell.angle_gamma   90.00
#
_symmetry.space_group_name_H-M   'P 1'
#
loop_
_entity.id
_entity.type
_entity.pdbx_description
1 polymer ?
#
loop_
_entity_poly.entity_id
_entity_poly.type
_entity_poly.pdbx_seq_one_letter_code
_entity_poly.pdbx_strand_id
1 'polypeptide(L)' 'MCAIKDVYSNRIVGYSIDSRMKARLAVDALDSAVARRAAAGDQVAGCIVHSDRGSQGGFKGSSQHCLDIQAVSRSRGTV' A
#
# COMPACT_ATOMS: atom_id res chain seq x y z
N MET A 1 -10.18 8.94 -0.40
CA MET A 1 -9.55 8.05 -1.41
C MET A 1 -8.22 7.56 -0.85
N CYS A 2 -7.93 6.27 -1.00
CA CYS A 2 -6.63 5.66 -0.74
C CYS A 2 -6.20 4.90 -2.00
N ALA A 3 -4.91 4.93 -2.34
CA ALA A 3 -4.35 4.23 -3.48
C ALA A 3 -3.02 3.59 -3.10
N ILE A 4 -2.76 2.40 -3.64
CA ILE A 4 -1.52 1.65 -3.48
C ILE A 4 -0.77 1.69 -4.80
N LYS A 5 0.41 2.29 -4.78
CA LYS A 5 1.33 2.29 -5.91
C LYS A 5 2.35 1.19 -5.74
N ASP A 6 2.58 0.44 -6.80
CA ASP A 6 3.76 -0.41 -6.91
C ASP A 6 4.96 0.43 -7.36
N VAL A 7 5.97 0.52 -6.51
CA VAL A 7 7.18 1.34 -6.78
C VAL A 7 7.99 0.77 -7.93
N TYR A 8 8.01 -0.56 -8.09
CA TYR A 8 8.78 -1.23 -9.13
C TYR A 8 8.21 -0.98 -10.53
N SER A 9 6.91 -1.23 -10.72
CA SER A 9 6.25 -1.03 -12.02
C SER A 9 5.72 0.39 -12.25
N ASN A 10 5.77 1.25 -11.23
CA ASN A 10 5.15 2.57 -11.20
C ASN A 10 3.64 2.56 -11.53
N ARG A 11 2.95 1.46 -11.24
CA ARG A 11 1.50 1.28 -11.48
C ARG A 11 0.69 1.43 -10.20
N ILE A 12 -0.53 1.93 -10.31
CA ILE A 12 -1.51 1.82 -9.22
C ILE A 12 -2.08 0.41 -9.24
N VAL A 13 -1.81 -0.35 -8.19
CA VAL A 13 -2.23 -1.76 -8.07
C VAL A 13 -3.47 -1.93 -7.22
N GLY A 14 -3.86 -0.94 -6.42
CA GLY A 14 -5.10 -0.97 -5.65
C GLY A 14 -5.58 0.42 -5.29
N TYR A 15 -6.89 0.58 -5.11
CA TYR A 15 -7.49 1.84 -4.68
C TYR A 15 -8.84 1.60 -3.99
N SER A 16 -9.23 2.51 -3.11
CA SER A 16 -10.55 2.55 -2.51
C SER A 16 -10.99 4.00 -2.27
N ILE A 17 -12.28 4.28 -2.45
CA ILE A 17 -12.84 5.63 -2.40
C ILE A 17 -14.11 5.61 -1.54
N ASP A 18 -14.22 6.60 -0.66
CA ASP A 18 -15.42 6.90 0.14
C ASP A 18 -15.47 8.43 0.31
N SER A 19 -16.66 8.94 0.61
CA SER A 19 -16.98 10.32 0.95
C SER A 19 -16.15 10.90 2.10
N ARG A 20 -15.62 10.06 3.00
CA ARG A 20 -14.75 10.47 4.12
C ARG A 20 -13.52 9.57 4.22
N MET A 21 -12.39 10.13 4.63
CA MET A 21 -11.17 9.34 4.86
C MET A 21 -11.33 8.47 6.11
N LYS A 22 -11.23 7.16 5.95
CA LYS A 22 -11.37 6.14 7.01
C LYS A 22 -10.24 5.12 6.89
N ALA A 23 -9.84 4.51 8.00
CA ALA A 23 -8.80 3.47 8.01
C ALA A 23 -9.14 2.30 7.08
N ARG A 24 -10.43 1.94 6.94
CA ARG A 24 -10.89 0.88 6.02
C ARG A 24 -10.49 1.11 4.57
N LEU A 25 -10.37 2.36 4.12
CA LEU A 25 -9.96 2.65 2.74
C LEU A 25 -8.55 2.14 2.45
N ALA A 26 -7.65 2.16 3.44
CA ALA A 26 -6.30 1.64 3.29
C ALA A 26 -6.28 0.11 3.23
N VAL A 27 -7.10 -0.54 4.05
CA VAL A 27 -7.26 -2.00 4.04
C VAL A 27 -7.84 -2.48 2.71
N ASP A 28 -8.96 -1.88 2.28
CA ASP A 28 -9.63 -2.24 1.02
C ASP A 28 -8.73 -2.02 -0.21
N ALA A 29 -7.95 -0.93 -0.21
CA ALA A 29 -6.99 -0.65 -1.27
C ALA A 29 -5.82 -1.64 -1.28
N LEU A 30 -5.36 -2.09 -0.11
CA LEU A 30 -4.32 -3.11 0.03
C LEU A 30 -4.82 -4.48 -0.44
N ASP A 31 -6.00 -4.90 -0.01
CA ASP A 31 -6.61 -6.17 -0.44
C ASP A 31 -6.79 -6.21 -1.96
N SER A 32 -7.25 -5.10 -2.55
CA SER A 32 -7.36 -4.94 -3.99
C SER A 32 -6.00 -5.05 -4.71
N ALA A 33 -4.93 -4.56 -4.08
CA ALA A 33 -3.56 -4.67 -4.61
C ALA A 33 -3.00 -6.08 -4.54
N VAL A 34 -3.23 -6.78 -3.41
CA VAL A 34 -2.83 -8.18 -3.23
C VAL A 34 -3.54 -9.07 -4.24
N ALA A 35 -4.86 -8.91 -4.39
CA ALA A 35 -5.64 -9.68 -5.35
C ALA A 35 -5.16 -9.48 -6.80
N ARG A 36 -4.83 -8.25 -7.19
CA ARG A 36 -4.31 -7.96 -8.54
C ARG A 36 -2.93 -8.54 -8.79
N ARG A 37 -2.02 -8.46 -7.81
CA ARG A 37 -0.69 -9.08 -7.91
C ARG A 37 -0.77 -10.60 -7.95
N ALA A 38 -1.63 -11.20 -7.11
CA ALA A 38 -1.87 -12.65 -7.12
C ALA A 38 -2.40 -13.12 -8.49
N ALA A 39 -3.35 -12.39 -9.09
CA ALA A 39 -3.86 -12.69 -10.43
C ALA A 39 -2.80 -12.58 -11.54
N ALA A 40 -1.78 -11.73 -11.35
CA ALA A 40 -0.64 -11.60 -12.26
C ALA A 40 0.45 -12.69 -12.04
N GLY A 41 0.31 -13.53 -11.01
CA GLY A 41 1.32 -14.53 -10.63
C GLY A 41 2.49 -13.95 -9.83
N ASP A 42 2.35 -12.72 -9.33
CA ASP A 42 3.38 -12.04 -8.54
C ASP A 42 3.35 -12.50 -7.08
N GLN A 43 4.54 -12.70 -6.52
CA GLN A 43 4.71 -13.07 -5.13
C GLN A 43 4.55 -11.85 -4.25
N VAL A 44 3.45 -11.83 -3.50
CA VAL A 44 3.11 -10.82 -2.49
C VAL A 44 3.59 -11.20 -1.10
N ALA A 45 4.12 -12.43 -0.95
CA ALA A 45 4.68 -12.94 0.28
C ALA A 45 5.95 -12.17 0.61
N GLY A 46 5.77 -11.41 1.67
CA GLY A 46 6.20 -10.04 1.73
C GLY A 46 5.93 -9.18 0.47
N CYS A 47 5.40 -7.97 0.60
CA CYS A 47 5.42 -6.77 -0.27
C CYS A 47 5.48 -5.42 0.52
N ILE A 48 6.62 -4.73 0.78
CA ILE A 48 6.69 -3.75 1.94
C ILE A 48 5.77 -2.58 1.65
N VAL A 49 4.82 -2.32 2.57
CA VAL A 49 3.90 -1.20 2.42
C VAL A 49 4.48 0.01 3.14
N HIS A 50 4.77 1.06 2.37
CA HIS A 50 5.10 2.36 2.92
C HIS A 50 3.84 3.24 2.86
N SER A 51 3.24 3.52 4.02
CA SER A 51 2.24 4.57 4.13
C SER A 51 2.96 5.89 4.33
N ASP A 52 2.84 6.77 3.35
CA ASP A 52 3.09 8.19 3.55
C ASP A 52 2.15 8.69 4.65
N ARG A 53 2.68 9.37 5.66
CA ARG A 53 1.81 9.99 6.67
C ARG A 53 0.96 11.03 5.98
N GLY A 54 -0.33 10.73 5.84
CA GLY A 54 -1.28 11.63 5.22
C GLY A 54 -1.29 12.99 5.90
N SER A 55 -1.20 14.05 5.12
CA SER A 55 -1.37 15.44 5.55
C SER A 55 -2.85 15.79 5.77
N GLN A 56 -3.66 14.89 6.33
CA GLN A 56 -5.03 15.24 6.72
C GLN A 56 -4.94 16.43 7.68
N GLY A 57 -5.41 17.60 7.22
CA GLY A 57 -5.12 18.92 7.79
C GLY A 57 -5.23 18.95 9.32
N GLY A 58 -4.07 18.91 9.96
CA GLY A 58 -3.92 18.84 11.40
C GLY A 58 -2.47 18.47 11.71
N PHE A 59 -1.59 19.47 11.71
CA PHE A 59 -0.17 19.30 12.02
C PHE A 59 0.00 18.47 13.31
N LYS A 60 0.66 17.31 13.23
CA LYS A 60 1.22 16.62 14.39
C LYS A 60 2.67 16.28 14.10
N GLY A 61 3.57 17.01 14.77
CA GLY A 61 4.99 16.75 14.78
C GLY A 61 5.33 15.42 15.44
N SER A 62 6.40 14.80 14.94
CA SER A 62 7.20 13.74 15.57
C SER A 62 6.47 12.73 16.47
N SER A 63 5.95 11.66 15.87
CA SER A 63 6.06 10.32 16.47
C SER A 63 5.92 9.31 15.35
N GLN A 64 7.06 9.04 14.70
CA GLN A 64 7.11 8.08 13.62
C GLN A 64 7.38 6.66 14.13
N HIS A 65 6.49 6.11 14.96
CA HIS A 65 6.61 4.69 15.31
C HIS A 65 6.05 3.86 14.15
N CYS A 66 6.93 3.03 13.59
CA CYS A 66 6.68 2.14 12.46
C CYS A 66 5.46 1.24 12.75
N LEU A 67 4.38 1.39 11.98
CA LEU A 67 3.36 0.34 11.89
C LEU A 67 3.83 -0.61 10.80
N ASP A 68 4.64 -1.59 11.20
CA ASP A 68 5.09 -2.72 10.40
C ASP A 68 3.88 -3.60 10.02
N ILE A 69 3.13 -3.20 8.99
CA ILE A 69 2.32 -4.16 8.23
C ILE A 69 3.30 -4.78 7.23
N GLN A 70 3.99 -5.84 7.68
CA GLN A 70 5.04 -6.49 6.90
C GLN A 70 4.47 -7.14 5.67
N ALA A 71 4.56 -6.34 4.64
CA ALA A 71 4.84 -6.70 3.30
C ALA A 71 6.28 -7.37 3.16
N VAL A 72 7.25 -6.99 2.29
CA VAL A 72 8.51 -7.66 1.71
C VAL A 72 8.53 -8.34 0.29
N SER A 73 8.29 -7.66 -0.85
CA SER A 73 8.25 -8.34 -2.19
C SER A 73 9.55 -8.05 -2.87
N ARG A 74 10.39 -9.08 -2.94
CA ARG A 74 11.53 -9.07 -3.82
C ARG A 74 11.01 -9.36 -5.22
N SER A 75 10.87 -8.33 -6.04
CA SER A 75 10.77 -8.51 -7.49
C SER A 75 12.02 -9.26 -7.94
N ARG A 76 11.84 -10.44 -8.55
CA ARG A 76 12.94 -11.30 -8.99
C ARG A 76 13.85 -10.55 -9.97
N GLY A 77 15.15 -10.74 -9.78
CA GLY A 77 16.12 -10.62 -10.87
C GLY A 77 15.85 -11.69 -11.93
N THR A 78 15.90 -11.28 -13.18
CA THR A 78 16.10 -12.17 -14.32
C THR A 78 17.61 -12.26 -14.57
N VAL A 79 18.15 -13.47 -14.36
CA VAL A 79 19.51 -13.99 -14.64
C VAL A 79 20.73 -13.10 -14.38
#